data_AF-A0A6A8Q7S1-F1
#
_entry.id   AF-A0A6A8Q7S1-F1
#
_cell.length_a   1.000
_cell.length_b   1.000
_cell.length_c   1.000
_cell.angle_alpha   90.00
_cell.angle_beta   90.00
_cell.angle_gamma   90.00
#
_symmetry.space_group_name_H-M   'P 1'
#
loop_
_entity.id
_entity.type
_entity.pdbx_description
1 polymer ?
#
loop_
_entity_poly.entity_id
_entity_poly.type
_entity_poly.pdbx_seq_one_letter_code
_entity_poly.pdbx_strand_id
1 'polypeptide(L)'
;MRKHLFLILFSFFTIQSIAQIKLVSSNPENGDFAVTQDSIVLEFNLPVDINIENPDSNDFYFFLGHGENEASFDSMMVSEDGLTVTLYTQLTDDTDYIAILEDISGQGGESLESPAVIQFTTADQAGPYSVSGTVSNESLQKLKASSDSYNGVIVVLSSVPLQLGFGDDN
;
A
#
# COMPACT_ATOMS: atom_id res chain seq x y z
N MET A 1 0.13 72.57 -25.00
CA MET A 1 -0.03 71.58 -23.92
C MET A 1 -0.39 70.24 -24.54
N ARG A 2 0.56 69.30 -24.60
CA ARG A 2 0.35 67.92 -25.03
C ARG A 2 1.22 67.05 -24.14
N LYS A 3 0.71 66.78 -22.93
CA LYS A 3 1.21 65.73 -22.04
C LYS A 3 0.50 64.44 -22.47
N HIS A 4 1.05 63.31 -22.06
CA HIS A 4 0.57 61.94 -22.31
C HIS A 4 1.18 61.27 -23.55
N LEU A 5 2.42 60.84 -23.41
CA LEU A 5 2.77 59.50 -23.87
C LEU A 5 3.48 58.78 -22.73
N PHE A 6 2.65 58.17 -21.89
CA PHE A 6 3.06 57.27 -20.81
C PHE A 6 3.42 55.95 -21.50
N LEU A 7 4.71 55.74 -21.80
CA LEU A 7 5.18 54.47 -22.34
C LEU A 7 5.31 53.51 -21.15
N ILE A 8 4.24 52.76 -20.90
CA ILE A 8 4.24 51.65 -19.94
C ILE A 8 5.16 50.57 -20.52
N LEU A 9 6.38 50.51 -20.00
CA LEU A 9 7.28 49.37 -20.16
C LEU A 9 6.66 48.22 -19.34
N PHE A 10 5.72 47.50 -19.96
CA PHE A 10 5.20 46.24 -19.44
C PHE A 10 6.35 45.24 -19.56
N SER A 11 7.23 45.22 -18.56
CA SER A 11 8.20 44.15 -18.40
C SER A 11 7.39 42.87 -18.32
N PHE A 12 7.50 42.04 -19.35
CA PHE A 12 7.04 40.68 -19.36
C PHE A 12 7.76 39.92 -18.25
N PHE A 13 7.27 40.05 -17.01
CA PHE A 13 7.46 39.02 -16.01
C PHE A 13 6.63 37.83 -16.52
N THR A 14 7.19 37.07 -17.46
CA THR A 14 6.76 35.71 -17.68
C THR A 14 6.99 35.02 -16.35
N ILE A 15 5.93 34.81 -15.58
CA ILE A 15 5.93 33.86 -14.49
C ILE A 15 6.22 32.53 -15.19
N GLN A 16 7.48 32.11 -15.22
CA GLN A 16 7.79 30.74 -15.59
C GLN A 16 7.09 29.91 -14.53
N SER A 17 6.06 29.18 -14.94
CA SER A 17 5.55 28.08 -14.13
C SER A 17 6.75 27.18 -13.90
N ILE A 18 7.30 27.19 -12.70
CA ILE A 18 8.27 26.19 -12.29
C ILE A 18 7.51 24.86 -12.41
N ALA A 19 8.07 23.91 -13.16
CA ALA A 19 7.47 22.59 -13.24
C ALA A 19 7.40 22.01 -11.82
N GLN A 20 6.36 21.23 -11.51
CA GLN A 20 6.23 20.59 -10.20
C GLN A 20 6.35 19.09 -10.37
N ILE A 21 6.99 18.46 -9.39
CA ILE A 21 7.06 17.00 -9.31
C ILE A 21 5.69 16.49 -8.88
N LYS A 22 5.26 15.40 -9.50
CA LYS A 22 4.02 14.69 -9.22
C LYS A 22 4.33 13.22 -9.18
N LEU A 23 3.76 12.52 -8.21
CA LEU A 23 3.66 11.07 -8.26
C LEU A 23 2.65 10.70 -9.36
N VAL A 24 3.13 9.99 -10.38
CA VAL A 24 2.35 9.55 -11.54
C VAL A 24 1.69 8.20 -11.25
N SER A 25 2.43 7.29 -10.63
CA SER A 25 1.96 5.96 -10.29
C SER A 25 2.70 5.40 -9.07
N SER A 26 2.09 4.40 -8.42
CA SER A 26 2.73 3.61 -7.38
C SER A 26 2.40 2.14 -7.56
N ASN A 27 3.31 1.26 -7.12
CA ASN A 27 3.04 -0.16 -6.96
C ASN A 27 3.60 -0.61 -5.59
N PRO A 28 2.76 -0.96 -4.60
CA PRO A 28 1.30 -1.11 -4.69
C PRO A 28 0.56 0.17 -5.07
N GLU A 29 -0.57 0.03 -5.78
CA GLU A 29 -1.47 1.12 -6.08
C GLU A 29 -2.25 1.52 -4.81
N ASN A 30 -2.71 2.77 -4.74
CA ASN A 30 -3.52 3.22 -3.63
C ASN A 30 -4.88 2.50 -3.61
N GLY A 31 -5.14 1.77 -2.53
CA GLY A 31 -6.31 0.93 -2.32
C GLY A 31 -6.08 -0.54 -2.65
N ASP A 32 -4.85 -0.95 -2.97
CA ASP A 32 -4.54 -2.36 -3.25
C ASP A 32 -4.72 -3.25 -2.02
N PHE A 33 -5.19 -4.46 -2.26
CA PHE A 33 -5.35 -5.51 -1.27
C PHE A 33 -4.59 -6.76 -1.69
N ALA A 34 -4.26 -7.59 -0.71
CA ALA A 34 -3.49 -8.82 -0.91
C ALA A 34 -2.13 -8.57 -1.58
N VAL A 35 -1.44 -7.49 -1.19
CA VAL A 35 -0.09 -7.17 -1.63
C VAL A 35 0.89 -8.24 -1.12
N THR A 36 1.67 -8.84 -2.03
CA THR A 36 2.64 -9.90 -1.70
C THR A 36 4.09 -9.51 -1.98
N GLN A 37 4.34 -8.24 -2.33
CA GLN A 37 5.68 -7.73 -2.66
C GLN A 37 6.28 -6.96 -1.49
N ASP A 38 7.59 -7.09 -1.31
CA ASP A 38 8.35 -6.42 -0.24
C ASP A 38 8.98 -5.10 -0.72
N SER A 39 8.39 -4.49 -1.75
CA SER A 39 8.87 -3.24 -2.31
C SER A 39 7.73 -2.32 -2.71
N ILE A 40 8.02 -1.01 -2.66
CA ILE A 40 7.12 0.06 -3.06
C ILE A 40 7.82 0.83 -4.17
N VAL A 41 7.25 0.78 -5.35
CA VAL A 41 7.75 1.44 -6.55
C VAL A 41 6.94 2.70 -6.76
N LEU A 42 7.63 3.81 -7.00
CA LEU A 42 7.07 5.15 -7.14
C LEU A 42 7.56 5.73 -8.46
N GLU A 43 6.64 6.19 -9.30
CA GLU A 43 6.96 6.82 -10.58
C GLU A 43 6.62 8.30 -10.54
N PHE A 44 7.55 9.14 -10.97
CA PHE A 44 7.42 10.59 -10.98
C PHE A 44 7.40 11.13 -12.42
N ASN A 45 6.75 12.28 -12.59
CA ASN A 45 6.72 12.97 -13.89
C ASN A 45 8.04 13.68 -14.23
N LEU A 46 8.94 13.85 -13.26
CA LEU A 46 10.22 14.55 -13.36
C LEU A 46 11.29 13.82 -12.54
N PRO A 47 12.58 13.91 -12.94
CA PRO A 47 13.66 13.26 -12.21
C PRO A 47 13.80 13.79 -10.78
N VAL A 48 13.77 12.89 -9.80
CA VAL A 48 13.94 13.22 -8.39
C VAL A 48 15.41 13.29 -7.99
N ASP A 49 15.71 14.13 -7.02
CA ASP A 49 17.02 14.24 -6.38
C ASP A 49 16.97 13.49 -5.04
N ILE A 50 17.44 12.24 -5.06
CA ILE A 50 17.51 11.39 -3.87
C ILE A 50 18.92 10.85 -3.70
N ASN A 51 19.49 11.09 -2.52
CA ASN A 51 20.76 10.54 -2.09
C ASN A 51 20.57 9.11 -1.57
N ILE A 52 20.81 8.12 -2.44
CA ILE A 52 20.76 6.69 -2.08
C ILE A 52 21.94 6.24 -1.20
N GLU A 53 23.06 6.97 -1.20
CA GLU A 53 24.24 6.63 -0.40
C GLU A 53 24.07 7.02 1.06
N ASN A 54 23.27 8.05 1.32
CA ASN A 54 22.88 8.48 2.65
C ASN A 54 21.37 8.77 2.69
N PRO A 55 20.53 7.72 2.78
CA PRO A 55 19.08 7.85 2.81
C PRO A 55 18.58 8.81 3.90
N ASP A 56 19.24 8.81 5.06
CA ASP A 56 18.93 9.66 6.22
C ASP A 56 19.18 11.16 5.98
N SER A 57 19.92 11.51 4.91
CA SER A 57 20.15 12.90 4.52
C SER A 57 19.12 13.45 3.55
N ASN A 58 18.20 12.62 3.08
CA ASN A 58 17.10 13.12 2.28
C ASN A 58 16.07 13.79 3.17
N ASP A 59 15.61 14.97 2.76
CA ASP A 59 14.50 15.65 3.42
C ASP A 59 13.14 15.03 3.05
N PHE A 60 13.10 13.96 2.22
CA PHE A 60 11.85 13.27 1.94
C PHE A 60 11.45 12.42 3.15
N TYR A 61 10.18 12.50 3.52
CA TYR A 61 9.60 11.62 4.53
C TYR A 61 8.83 10.50 3.86
N PHE A 62 9.18 9.27 4.20
CA PHE A 62 8.41 8.08 3.88
C PHE A 62 7.97 7.42 5.18
N PHE A 63 6.75 7.74 5.62
CA PHE A 63 6.14 7.04 6.74
C PHE A 63 5.45 5.80 6.20
N LEU A 64 5.78 4.64 6.76
CA LEU A 64 5.11 3.38 6.47
C LEU A 64 4.81 2.67 7.80
N GLY A 65 3.55 2.68 8.20
CA GLY A 65 3.16 2.14 9.49
C GLY A 65 1.74 1.63 9.55
N HIS A 66 1.52 0.79 10.56
CA HIS A 66 0.24 0.28 11.00
C HIS A 66 0.13 0.44 12.53
N GLY A 67 -0.65 1.42 13.01
CA GLY A 67 -0.80 1.64 14.46
C GLY A 67 0.55 1.90 15.15
N GLU A 68 0.96 1.03 16.08
CA GLU A 68 2.25 1.13 16.81
C GLU A 68 3.42 0.44 16.08
N ASN A 69 3.17 -0.24 14.95
CA ASN A 69 4.19 -0.97 14.22
C ASN A 69 4.62 -0.17 12.97
N GLU A 70 5.87 0.28 12.96
CA GLU A 70 6.52 0.84 11.78
C GLU A 70 7.08 -0.29 10.92
N ALA A 71 6.94 -0.18 9.59
CA ALA A 71 7.64 -1.08 8.68
C ALA A 71 9.15 -0.83 8.75
N SER A 72 9.94 -1.89 8.68
CA SER A 72 11.38 -1.75 8.59
C SER A 72 11.78 -1.35 7.17
N PHE A 73 12.46 -0.22 7.03
CA PHE A 73 13.12 0.18 5.78
C PHE A 73 14.44 -0.57 5.62
N ASP A 74 14.66 -1.19 4.46
CA ASP A 74 15.89 -1.92 4.17
C ASP A 74 16.84 -1.12 3.28
N SER A 75 16.36 -0.69 2.11
CA SER A 75 17.18 0.02 1.12
C SER A 75 16.33 0.75 0.09
N MET A 76 16.98 1.53 -0.77
CA MET A 76 16.34 2.23 -1.88
C MET A 76 17.18 2.16 -3.14
N MET A 77 16.50 2.16 -4.28
CA MET A 77 17.09 2.38 -5.59
C MET A 77 16.37 3.50 -6.34
N VAL A 78 17.12 4.21 -7.19
CA VAL A 78 16.60 5.20 -8.13
C VAL A 78 17.01 4.75 -9.54
N SER A 79 16.10 4.83 -10.50
CA SER A 79 16.39 4.51 -11.90
C SER A 79 17.41 5.48 -12.51
N GLU A 80 18.06 5.07 -13.61
CA GLU A 80 19.07 5.92 -14.28
C GLU A 80 18.52 7.26 -14.78
N ASP A 81 17.23 7.30 -15.14
CA ASP A 81 16.53 8.52 -15.56
C ASP A 81 15.98 9.35 -14.39
N GLY A 82 16.10 8.85 -13.15
CA GLY A 82 15.61 9.50 -11.94
C GLY A 82 14.08 9.52 -11.81
N LEU A 83 13.32 8.86 -12.70
CA LEU A 83 11.86 8.90 -12.70
C LEU A 83 11.22 7.86 -11.78
N THR A 84 11.96 6.80 -11.44
CA THR A 84 11.45 5.69 -10.64
C THR A 84 12.27 5.55 -9.36
N VAL A 85 11.57 5.49 -8.23
CA VAL A 85 12.14 5.19 -6.91
C VAL A 85 11.58 3.85 -6.46
N THR A 86 12.45 2.93 -6.04
CA THR A 86 12.05 1.66 -5.44
C THR A 86 12.52 1.63 -4.00
N LEU A 87 11.57 1.54 -3.08
CA LEU A 87 11.79 1.36 -1.66
C LEU A 87 11.69 -0.14 -1.36
N TYR A 88 12.70 -0.72 -0.72
CA TYR A 88 12.66 -2.09 -0.22
C TYR A 88 12.37 -2.06 1.28
N THR A 89 11.35 -2.80 1.69
CA THR A 89 10.80 -2.73 3.05
C THR A 89 10.38 -4.12 3.53
N GLN A 90 10.50 -4.39 4.81
CA GLN A 90 9.93 -5.60 5.41
C GLN A 90 8.50 -5.32 5.84
N LEU A 91 7.56 -5.90 5.10
CA LEU A 91 6.13 -5.82 5.39
C LEU A 91 5.69 -7.03 6.20
N THR A 92 4.77 -6.81 7.13
CA THR A 92 4.09 -7.89 7.85
C THR A 92 2.86 -8.30 7.07
N ASP A 93 2.57 -9.60 7.03
CA ASP A 93 1.37 -10.15 6.40
C ASP A 93 0.10 -9.68 7.14
N ASP A 94 -1.05 -9.67 6.45
CA ASP A 94 -2.37 -9.24 6.98
C ASP A 94 -2.34 -7.86 7.67
N THR A 95 -1.66 -6.88 7.05
CA THR A 95 -1.42 -5.57 7.66
C THR A 95 -1.79 -4.43 6.72
N ASP A 96 -2.55 -3.46 7.23
CA ASP A 96 -2.88 -2.22 6.54
C ASP A 96 -1.74 -1.21 6.69
N TYR A 97 -1.19 -0.75 5.57
CA TYR A 97 -0.13 0.23 5.51
C TYR A 97 -0.62 1.57 4.94
N ILE A 98 -0.11 2.66 5.52
CA ILE A 98 -0.20 4.00 4.95
C ILE A 98 1.22 4.47 4.63
N ALA A 99 1.49 4.68 3.36
CA ALA A 99 2.67 5.34 2.81
C ALA A 99 2.37 6.82 2.61
N ILE A 100 3.13 7.71 3.25
CA ILE A 100 3.05 9.16 3.04
C ILE A 100 4.37 9.64 2.46
N LEU A 101 4.32 10.36 1.34
CA LEU A 101 5.47 10.98 0.67
C LEU A 101 5.37 12.49 0.77
N GLU A 102 6.38 13.11 1.37
CA GLU A 102 6.51 14.56 1.53
C GLU A 102 7.91 15.03 1.10
N ASP A 103 8.03 16.32 0.78
CA ASP A 103 9.29 17.05 0.62
C ASP A 103 10.29 16.49 -0.42
N ILE A 104 9.80 15.73 -1.40
CA ILE A 104 10.61 15.28 -2.54
C ILE A 104 11.03 16.48 -3.39
N SER A 105 12.34 16.57 -3.64
CA SER A 105 12.96 17.56 -4.52
C SER A 105 13.38 16.94 -5.85
N GLY A 106 13.43 17.77 -6.88
CA GLY A 106 13.80 17.41 -8.24
C GLY A 106 15.20 17.86 -8.57
N GLN A 107 15.83 17.21 -9.55
CA GLN A 107 17.19 17.58 -9.98
C GLN A 107 17.27 19.02 -10.56
N GLY A 108 16.15 19.60 -10.98
CA GLY A 108 16.04 20.98 -11.43
C GLY A 108 15.69 21.99 -10.32
N GLY A 109 15.58 21.54 -9.06
CA GLY A 109 15.14 22.35 -7.92
C GLY A 109 13.63 22.48 -7.79
N GLU A 110 12.86 21.66 -8.51
CA GLU A 110 11.41 21.54 -8.33
C GLU A 110 11.08 20.89 -6.98
N SER A 111 9.88 21.13 -6.49
CA SER A 111 9.34 20.44 -5.32
C SER A 111 8.09 19.65 -5.71
N LEU A 112 7.76 18.65 -4.91
CA LEU A 112 6.50 17.93 -4.99
C LEU A 112 5.31 18.91 -4.92
N GLU A 113 4.37 18.79 -5.86
CA GLU A 113 3.18 19.65 -5.95
C GLU A 113 2.32 19.59 -4.68
N SER A 114 2.15 18.38 -4.15
CA SER A 114 1.41 18.08 -2.93
C SER A 114 1.85 16.74 -2.35
N PRO A 115 1.74 16.53 -1.02
CA PRO A 115 1.97 15.22 -0.42
C PRO A 115 1.19 14.11 -1.14
N ALA A 116 1.83 12.96 -1.32
CA ALA A 116 1.18 11.77 -1.87
C ALA A 116 0.91 10.76 -0.76
N VAL A 117 -0.27 10.15 -0.78
CA VAL A 117 -0.69 9.12 0.18
C VAL A 117 -1.08 7.88 -0.58
N ILE A 118 -0.49 6.74 -0.18
CA ILE A 118 -0.75 5.42 -0.75
C ILE A 118 -1.16 4.52 0.41
N GLN A 119 -2.34 3.94 0.33
CA GLN A 119 -2.83 2.97 1.31
C GLN A 119 -2.92 1.61 0.66
N PHE A 120 -2.46 0.56 1.32
CA PHE A 120 -2.57 -0.80 0.80
C PHE A 120 -2.58 -1.82 1.93
N THR A 121 -3.10 -3.01 1.66
CA THR A 121 -3.17 -4.13 2.62
C THR A 121 -2.38 -5.31 2.09
N THR A 122 -1.44 -5.82 2.89
CA THR A 122 -0.69 -7.03 2.56
C THR A 122 -1.57 -8.28 2.59
N ALA A 123 -1.18 -9.30 1.83
CA ALA A 123 -1.88 -10.57 1.85
C ALA A 123 -1.84 -11.22 3.23
N ASP A 124 -2.89 -11.95 3.56
CA ASP A 124 -2.86 -12.80 4.73
C ASP A 124 -1.86 -13.94 4.54
N GLN A 125 -1.21 -14.36 5.63
CA GLN A 125 -0.53 -15.67 5.70
C GLN A 125 -1.52 -16.84 5.65
N ALA A 126 -2.72 -16.67 5.11
CA ALA A 126 -3.56 -17.81 4.81
C ALA A 126 -2.97 -18.49 3.56
N GLY A 127 -1.93 -19.29 3.78
CA GLY A 127 -1.47 -20.24 2.77
C GLY A 127 -2.66 -21.07 2.25
N PRO A 128 -2.57 -21.68 1.05
CA PRO A 128 -3.69 -22.42 0.48
C PRO A 128 -4.08 -23.59 1.40
N TYR A 129 -5.09 -23.40 2.25
CA TYR A 129 -5.59 -24.46 3.12
C TYR A 129 -6.50 -25.38 2.30
N SER A 130 -6.01 -26.57 1.97
CA SER A 130 -6.86 -27.65 1.48
C SER A 130 -7.36 -28.46 2.68
N VAL A 131 -8.62 -28.25 3.07
CA VAL A 131 -9.29 -29.10 4.06
C VAL A 131 -9.88 -30.31 3.35
N SER A 132 -9.19 -31.44 3.44
CA SER A 132 -9.72 -32.73 2.99
C SER A 132 -10.21 -33.55 4.19
N GLY A 133 -11.49 -33.94 4.18
CA GLY A 133 -12.07 -34.86 5.15
C GLY A 133 -12.79 -36.00 4.42
N THR A 134 -12.84 -37.18 5.04
CA THR A 134 -13.68 -38.28 4.55
C THR A 134 -14.82 -38.50 5.53
N VAL A 135 -16.05 -38.48 5.04
CA VAL A 135 -17.20 -38.93 5.82
C VAL A 135 -17.33 -40.43 5.63
N SER A 136 -17.27 -41.20 6.71
CA SER A 136 -17.41 -42.66 6.60
C SER A 136 -18.81 -43.02 6.08
N ASN A 137 -18.90 -44.10 5.30
CA ASN A 137 -20.18 -44.63 4.83
C ASN A 137 -21.12 -45.02 5.97
N GLU A 138 -20.59 -45.34 7.16
CA GLU A 138 -21.37 -45.60 8.37
C GLU A 138 -22.03 -44.31 8.89
N SER A 139 -21.29 -43.20 8.95
CA SER A 139 -21.82 -41.88 9.34
C SER A 139 -22.85 -41.37 8.34
N LEU A 140 -22.64 -41.58 7.03
CA LEU A 140 -23.62 -41.25 5.99
C LEU A 140 -24.90 -42.09 6.09
N GLN A 141 -24.81 -43.36 6.50
CA GLN A 141 -25.98 -44.22 6.69
C GLN A 141 -26.80 -43.81 7.92
N LYS A 142 -26.15 -43.42 9.02
CA LYS A 142 -26.81 -42.86 10.21
C LYS A 142 -27.59 -41.58 9.88
N LEU A 143 -27.07 -40.74 8.97
CA LEU A 143 -27.73 -39.52 8.51
C LEU A 143 -28.92 -39.80 7.57
N LYS A 144 -28.83 -40.82 6.71
CA LYS A 144 -29.91 -41.22 5.78
C LYS A 144 -31.09 -41.94 6.45
N ALA A 145 -30.89 -42.46 7.66
CA ALA A 145 -31.95 -43.09 8.46
C ALA A 145 -32.86 -42.07 9.18
N SER A 146 -32.45 -40.80 9.22
CA SER A 146 -33.28 -39.66 9.63
C SER A 146 -34.01 -39.13 8.40
N SER A 147 -35.34 -38.98 8.46
CA SER A 147 -36.19 -38.57 7.33
C SER A 147 -35.94 -37.15 6.80
N ASP A 148 -35.08 -36.37 7.45
CA ASP A 148 -34.71 -35.01 7.05
C ASP A 148 -33.29 -34.99 6.48
N SER A 149 -33.14 -35.49 5.24
CA SER A 149 -31.86 -35.58 4.55
C SER A 149 -31.16 -34.21 4.48
N TYR A 150 -30.00 -34.14 5.15
CA TYR A 150 -29.02 -33.04 5.18
C TYR A 150 -29.32 -31.81 6.05
N ASN A 151 -30.47 -31.74 6.73
CA ASN A 151 -30.67 -30.74 7.77
C ASN A 151 -29.85 -31.12 9.03
N GLY A 152 -28.69 -30.51 9.22
CA GLY A 152 -27.90 -30.66 10.45
C GLY A 152 -26.40 -30.92 10.26
N VAL A 153 -25.89 -30.97 9.02
CA VAL A 153 -24.44 -31.01 8.79
C VAL A 153 -23.95 -29.60 8.51
N ILE A 154 -23.20 -29.03 9.45
CA ILE A 154 -22.52 -27.74 9.29
C ILE A 154 -21.03 -28.03 9.24
N VAL A 155 -20.37 -27.56 8.19
CA VAL A 155 -18.91 -27.52 8.09
C VAL A 155 -18.48 -26.12 8.48
N VAL A 156 -17.70 -26.00 9.55
CA VAL A 156 -17.17 -24.71 10.02
C VAL A 156 -15.65 -24.77 10.01
N LEU A 157 -15.05 -23.77 9.38
CA LEU A 157 -13.62 -23.51 9.48
C LEU A 157 -13.42 -22.47 10.58
N SER A 158 -12.60 -22.79 11.58
CA SER A 158 -12.34 -21.88 12.70
C SER A 158 -10.88 -21.97 13.11
N SER A 159 -10.24 -20.81 13.31
CA SER A 159 -8.89 -20.67 13.88
C SER A 159 -8.87 -20.84 15.40
N VAL A 160 -10.05 -20.92 16.03
CA VAL A 160 -10.26 -21.08 17.47
C VAL A 160 -11.08 -22.35 17.72
N PRO A 161 -10.81 -23.15 18.77
CA PRO A 161 -11.61 -24.33 19.07
C PRO A 161 -13.10 -24.00 19.20
N LEU A 162 -13.94 -24.63 18.37
CA LEU A 162 -15.39 -24.49 18.49
C LEU A 162 -15.85 -25.24 19.74
N GLN A 163 -16.23 -24.49 20.78
CA GLN A 163 -17.00 -25.04 21.87
C GLN A 163 -18.47 -25.07 21.44
N LEU A 164 -18.91 -26.23 20.94
CA LEU A 164 -20.34 -26.49 20.82
C LEU A 164 -20.84 -26.70 22.25
N GLY A 165 -21.63 -25.74 22.75
CA GLY A 165 -22.17 -25.71 24.11
C GLY A 165 -23.19 -26.82 24.36
N PHE A 166 -22.77 -28.07 24.27
CA PHE A 166 -23.44 -29.20 24.88
C PHE A 166 -22.92 -29.26 26.31
N GLY A 167 -23.47 -28.40 27.17
CA GLY A 167 -23.29 -28.55 28.60
C GLY A 167 -23.86 -29.91 28.99
N ASP A 168 -23.00 -30.79 29.49
CA ASP A 168 -23.44 -31.90 30.33
C ASP A 168 -23.96 -31.27 31.63
N ASP A 169 -25.23 -30.87 31.63
CA ASP A 169 -25.95 -30.63 32.88
C ASP A 169 -26.14 -32.00 33.56
N ASN A 170 -25.24 -32.33 34.48
CA ASN A 170 -25.38 -33.41 35.45
C ASN A 170 -24.98 -32.92 36.84
#